data_AF-A0AAE4JEZ3-F1
#
_entry.id   AF-A0AAE4JEZ3-F1
#
_cell.length_a   1.000
_cell.length_b   1.000
_cell.length_c   1.000
_cell.angle_alpha   90.00
_cell.angle_beta   90.00
_cell.angle_gamma   90.00
#
_symmetry.space_group_name_H-M   'P 1'
#
loop_
_entity.id
_entity.type
_entity.pdbx_description
1 polymer ?
#
loop_
_entity_poly.entity_id
_entity_poly.type
_entity_poly.pdbx_seq_one_letter_code
_entity_poly.pdbx_strand_id
1 'polypeptide(L)'
;MPTQRRRGRLDGEKRDQTTAPINWSPSELAVIAAAASARQQSNTTFIATAALDVATGRFGPVNANGEARGFTADEVTTIRLIMDELMALRRLLANAAGSLNQLAAASNSGNPPTGPAIESALAYLRQRLIQHDELSAQLLDLIEPE
;
A
#
# COMPACT_ATOMS: atom_id res chain seq x y z
N MET A 1 -21.63 -22.24 20.17
CA MET A 1 -20.93 -21.25 19.32
C MET A 1 -20.53 -20.06 20.17
N PRO A 2 -19.24 -19.77 20.39
CA PRO A 2 -18.85 -18.63 21.20
C PRO A 2 -18.74 -17.37 20.33
N THR A 3 -19.55 -16.37 20.64
CA THR A 3 -19.45 -14.99 20.13
C THR A 3 -18.13 -14.36 20.56
N GLN A 4 -17.36 -13.95 19.55
CA GLN A 4 -16.05 -13.31 19.67
C GLN A 4 -16.20 -11.96 20.41
N ARG A 5 -15.69 -11.89 21.64
CA ARG A 5 -15.68 -10.65 22.45
C ARG A 5 -14.82 -9.58 21.78
N ARG A 6 -15.46 -8.52 21.26
CA ARG A 6 -14.78 -7.26 20.91
C ARG A 6 -14.16 -6.67 22.18
N ARG A 7 -12.85 -6.53 22.19
CA ARG A 7 -12.07 -5.95 23.30
C ARG A 7 -12.47 -4.50 23.53
N GLY A 8 -12.78 -4.19 24.80
CA GLY A 8 -12.56 -2.88 25.43
C GLY A 8 -13.52 -1.75 25.05
N ARG A 9 -14.79 -1.85 25.46
CA ARG A 9 -15.63 -0.66 25.66
C ARG A 9 -15.94 -0.59 27.15
N LEU A 10 -15.52 0.48 27.83
CA LEU A 10 -16.03 0.78 29.16
C LEU A 10 -17.48 1.24 28.99
N ASP A 11 -18.40 0.64 29.72
CA ASP A 11 -19.83 0.93 29.62
C ASP A 11 -20.12 2.37 30.07
N GLY A 12 -20.83 3.13 29.23
CA GLY A 12 -21.46 4.39 29.61
C GLY A 12 -20.81 5.69 29.12
N GLU A 13 -19.56 5.68 28.67
CA GLU A 13 -18.91 6.91 28.17
C GLU A 13 -19.26 7.17 26.70
N LYS A 14 -20.10 8.18 26.45
CA LYS A 14 -20.17 8.84 25.15
C LYS A 14 -18.94 9.74 25.03
N ARG A 15 -18.24 9.71 23.88
CA ARG A 15 -17.23 10.73 23.54
C ARG A 15 -17.85 12.11 23.81
N ASP A 16 -17.35 12.78 24.84
CA ASP A 16 -17.66 14.16 25.09
C ASP A 16 -16.93 15.00 24.01
N GLN A 17 -17.52 16.12 23.62
CA GLN A 17 -16.93 17.02 22.60
C GLN A 17 -15.68 17.76 23.14
N THR A 18 -15.15 17.32 24.28
CA THR A 18 -14.12 17.96 25.10
C THR A 18 -12.70 17.52 24.76
N THR A 19 -12.51 16.69 23.73
CA THR A 19 -11.23 16.64 23.00
C THR A 19 -11.09 17.93 22.19
N ALA A 20 -10.89 19.03 22.93
CA ALA A 20 -10.63 20.43 22.61
C ALA A 20 -10.84 20.92 21.16
N PRO A 21 -11.50 22.07 20.94
CA PRO A 21 -11.49 22.68 19.62
C PRO A 21 -10.07 23.18 19.33
N ILE A 22 -9.30 22.36 18.61
CA ILE A 22 -8.07 22.82 17.96
C ILE A 22 -8.54 23.85 16.93
N ASN A 23 -8.12 25.09 17.12
CA ASN A 23 -8.37 26.15 16.15
C ASN A 23 -7.42 25.94 14.97
N TRP A 24 -7.94 25.30 13.94
CA TRP A 24 -7.22 25.12 12.68
C TRP A 24 -7.33 26.37 11.82
N SER A 25 -6.22 26.79 11.23
CA SER A 25 -6.24 27.77 10.15
C SER A 25 -6.98 27.21 8.91
N PRO A 26 -7.53 28.07 8.03
CA PRO A 26 -8.20 27.61 6.81
C PRO A 26 -7.30 26.76 5.90
N SER A 27 -6.01 27.05 5.85
CA SER A 27 -5.02 26.28 5.09
C SER A 27 -4.82 24.88 5.66
N GLU A 28 -4.77 24.73 6.99
CA GLU A 28 -4.66 23.41 7.63
C GLU A 28 -5.94 22.58 7.43
N LEU A 29 -7.12 23.22 7.51
CA LEU A 29 -8.38 22.54 7.22
C LEU A 29 -8.46 22.05 5.78
N ALA A 30 -7.92 22.79 4.81
CA ALA A 30 -7.87 22.36 3.42
C ALA A 30 -7.00 21.11 3.24
N VAL A 31 -5.84 21.06 3.88
CA VAL A 31 -4.95 19.88 3.87
C VAL A 31 -5.63 18.67 4.52
N ILE A 32 -6.28 18.87 5.67
CA ILE A 32 -7.03 17.83 6.38
C ILE A 32 -8.18 17.30 5.52
N ALA A 33 -8.95 18.18 4.88
CA ALA A 33 -10.09 17.80 4.04
C ALA A 33 -9.64 17.00 2.81
N ALA A 34 -8.57 17.42 2.14
CA ALA A 34 -7.98 16.67 1.03
C ALA A 34 -7.51 15.28 1.46
N ALA A 35 -6.81 15.20 2.60
CA ALA A 35 -6.30 13.94 3.15
C ALA A 35 -7.40 12.98 3.64
N ALA A 36 -8.49 13.52 4.17
CA ALA A 36 -9.68 12.78 4.59
C ALA A 36 -10.47 12.26 3.38
N SER A 37 -10.65 13.10 2.36
CA SER A 37 -11.32 12.73 1.10
C SER A 37 -10.58 11.60 0.37
N ALA A 38 -9.24 11.66 0.31
CA ALA A 38 -8.42 10.62 -0.28
C ALA A 38 -8.60 9.24 0.39
N ARG A 39 -9.01 9.23 1.66
CA ARG A 39 -9.26 8.02 2.46
C ARG A 39 -10.75 7.67 2.58
N GLN A 40 -11.64 8.41 1.92
CA GLN A 40 -13.10 8.28 2.03
C GLN A 40 -13.60 8.38 3.47
N GLN A 41 -12.98 9.26 4.26
CA GLN A 41 -13.30 9.47 5.67
C GLN A 41 -13.84 10.88 5.90
N SER A 42 -14.64 11.04 6.96
CA SER A 42 -14.95 12.38 7.46
C SER A 42 -13.70 13.02 8.08
N ASN A 43 -13.60 14.36 8.05
CA ASN A 43 -12.47 15.10 8.60
C ASN A 43 -12.19 14.74 10.07
N THR A 44 -13.24 14.58 10.88
CA THR A 44 -13.13 14.22 12.30
C THR A 44 -12.64 12.79 12.49
N THR A 45 -13.11 11.84 11.66
CA THR A 45 -12.60 10.46 11.65
C THR A 45 -11.11 10.45 11.30
N PHE A 46 -10.73 11.18 10.25
CA PHE A 46 -9.33 11.27 9.82
C PHE A 46 -8.43 11.79 10.94
N ILE A 47 -8.79 12.93 11.57
CA ILE A 47 -8.03 13.53 12.68
C ILE A 47 -7.89 12.54 13.84
N ALA A 48 -8.99 11.90 14.26
CA ALA A 48 -8.96 10.96 15.38
C ALA A 48 -8.08 9.73 15.10
N THR A 49 -8.07 9.26 13.85
CA THR A 49 -7.25 8.12 13.44
C THR A 49 -5.78 8.51 13.37
N ALA A 50 -5.47 9.67 12.79
CA ALA A 50 -4.12 10.20 12.75
C ALA A 50 -3.55 10.45 14.16
N ALA A 51 -4.33 11.03 15.06
CA ALA A 51 -3.94 11.24 16.46
C ALA A 51 -3.68 9.91 17.18
N LEU A 52 -4.51 8.89 16.95
CA LEU A 52 -4.32 7.56 17.50
C LEU A 52 -3.05 6.88 16.93
N ASP A 53 -2.80 6.99 15.63
CA ASP A 53 -1.60 6.44 15.00
C ASP A 53 -0.32 7.09 15.55
N VAL A 54 -0.32 8.41 15.78
CA VAL A 54 0.79 9.11 16.45
C VAL A 54 0.95 8.63 17.91
N ALA A 55 -0.14 8.56 18.67
CA ALA A 55 -0.10 8.15 20.08
C ALA A 55 0.34 6.69 20.26
N THR A 56 0.04 5.82 19.30
CA THR A 56 0.47 4.42 19.29
C THR A 56 1.89 4.21 18.76
N GLY A 57 2.59 5.30 18.42
CA GLY A 57 3.97 5.27 17.92
C GLY A 57 4.10 4.75 16.49
N ARG A 58 2.98 4.60 15.76
CA ARG A 58 3.00 4.25 14.34
C ARG A 58 3.65 5.35 13.50
N PHE A 59 3.49 6.59 13.93
CA PHE A 59 4.27 7.72 13.45
C PHE A 59 5.21 8.18 14.57
N GLY A 60 6.51 8.05 14.36
CA GLY A 60 7.53 8.50 15.30
C GLY A 60 7.70 10.03 15.25
N PRO A 61 8.15 10.66 16.35
CA PRO A 61 8.57 12.05 16.31
C PRO A 61 9.73 12.21 15.32
N VAL A 62 9.57 13.12 14.36
CA VAL A 62 10.66 13.60 13.51
C VAL A 62 11.58 14.39 14.43
N ASN A 63 12.58 13.73 15.02
CA ASN A 63 13.59 14.42 15.82
C ASN A 63 14.30 15.41 14.92
N ALA A 64 14.44 16.67 15.34
CA ALA A 64 15.18 17.71 14.59
C ALA A 64 16.65 17.33 14.31
N ASN A 65 17.17 16.31 15.00
CA ASN A 65 18.52 15.74 14.84
C ASN A 65 18.51 14.28 14.34
N GLY A 66 17.33 13.71 14.06
CA GLY A 66 17.20 12.38 13.49
C GLY A 66 16.98 12.50 12.00
N GLU A 67 17.73 11.72 11.22
CA GLU A 67 17.68 11.59 9.76
C GLU A 67 16.33 11.02 9.25
N ALA A 68 15.20 11.46 9.80
CA ALA A 68 13.92 11.27 9.16
C ALA A 68 13.85 12.27 7.99
N ARG A 69 14.53 11.93 6.88
CA ARG A 69 14.20 12.48 5.56
C ARG A 69 12.73 12.11 5.32
N GLY A 70 11.82 13.01 5.66
CA GLY A 70 10.47 12.93 5.16
C GLY A 70 10.55 12.96 3.63
N PHE A 71 9.78 12.10 2.97
CA PHE A 71 9.70 12.13 1.51
C PHE A 71 9.16 13.48 1.04
N THR A 72 9.83 14.06 0.05
CA THR A 72 9.32 15.21 -0.70
C THR A 72 8.02 14.85 -1.43
N ALA A 73 7.22 15.85 -1.80
CA ALA A 73 5.97 15.62 -2.53
C ALA A 73 6.21 14.85 -3.85
N ASP A 74 7.35 15.10 -4.50
CA ASP A 74 7.75 14.43 -5.73
C ASP A 74 8.11 12.96 -5.46
N GLU A 75 8.91 12.68 -4.43
CA GLU A 75 9.24 11.30 -4.02
C GLU A 75 8.00 10.50 -3.62
N VAL A 76 7.06 11.10 -2.88
CA VAL A 76 5.78 10.43 -2.55
C VAL A 76 4.98 10.10 -3.80
N THR A 77 5.00 10.97 -4.81
CA THR A 77 4.31 10.73 -6.08
C THR A 77 4.98 9.59 -6.84
N THR A 78 6.31 9.57 -6.89
CA THR A 78 7.10 8.49 -7.50
C THR A 78 6.87 7.15 -6.81
N ILE A 79 6.88 7.11 -5.47
CA ILE A 79 6.59 5.88 -4.70
C ILE A 79 5.19 5.36 -5.03
N ARG A 80 4.18 6.24 -5.15
CA ARG A 80 2.82 5.82 -5.52
C ARG A 80 2.77 5.21 -6.92
N LEU A 81 3.43 5.84 -7.89
CA LEU A 81 3.51 5.32 -9.27
C LEU A 81 4.17 3.94 -9.30
N ILE A 82 5.32 3.79 -8.63
CA ILE A 82 6.03 2.51 -8.53
C ILE A 82 5.13 1.44 -7.88
N MET A 83 4.43 1.78 -6.80
CA MET A 83 3.52 0.84 -6.12
C MET A 83 2.34 0.42 -7.00
N ASP A 84 1.76 1.34 -7.77
CA ASP A 84 0.68 1.03 -8.72
C ASP A 84 1.18 0.11 -9.85
N GLU A 85 2.38 0.34 -10.36
CA GLU A 85 3.02 -0.51 -11.37
C GLU A 85 3.35 -1.91 -10.82
N LEU A 86 3.88 -2.01 -9.60
CA LEU A 86 4.12 -3.29 -8.93
C LEU A 86 2.81 -4.06 -8.70
N MET A 87 1.73 -3.38 -8.33
CA MET A 87 0.40 -3.99 -8.20
C MET A 87 -0.14 -4.50 -9.55
N ALA A 88 0.07 -3.75 -10.64
CA ALA A 88 -0.30 -4.17 -11.98
C ALA A 88 0.51 -5.39 -12.44
N LEU A 89 1.83 -5.39 -12.22
CA LEU A 89 2.71 -6.53 -12.50
C LEU A 89 2.31 -7.77 -11.72
N ARG A 90 1.95 -7.63 -10.43
CA ARG A 90 1.47 -8.76 -9.63
C ARG A 90 0.22 -9.42 -10.24
N ARG A 91 -0.71 -8.63 -10.77
CA ARG A 91 -1.90 -9.17 -11.47
C ARG A 91 -1.51 -9.89 -12.76
N LEU A 92 -0.58 -9.34 -13.53
CA LEU A 92 -0.08 -9.96 -14.76
C LEU A 92 0.68 -11.27 -14.49
N LEU A 93 1.47 -11.33 -13.42
CA LEU A 93 2.16 -12.54 -12.97
C LEU A 93 1.18 -13.61 -12.49
N ALA A 94 0.11 -13.24 -11.78
CA ALA A 94 -0.94 -14.18 -11.38
C ALA A 94 -1.63 -14.80 -12.61
N ASN A 95 -1.92 -14.00 -13.64
CA ASN A 95 -2.48 -14.49 -14.90
C ASN A 95 -1.50 -15.39 -15.68
N ALA A 96 -0.21 -15.05 -15.67
CA ALA A 96 0.84 -15.87 -16.27
C ALA A 96 0.98 -17.22 -15.56
N ALA A 97 0.93 -17.25 -14.22
CA ALA A 97 0.93 -18.47 -13.44
C ALA A 97 -0.29 -19.35 -13.75
N GLY A 98 -1.48 -18.76 -13.90
CA GLY A 98 -2.68 -19.47 -14.34
C GLY A 98 -2.51 -20.11 -15.74
N SER A 99 -1.89 -19.38 -16.66
CA SER A 99 -1.61 -19.87 -18.03
C SER A 99 -0.58 -21.00 -18.04
N LEU A 100 0.46 -20.93 -17.21
CA LEU A 100 1.41 -22.02 -17.01
C LEU A 100 0.74 -23.27 -16.43
N ASN A 101 -0.19 -23.09 -15.49
CA ASN A 101 -0.94 -24.20 -14.93
C ASN A 101 -1.82 -24.89 -15.99
N GLN A 102 -2.39 -24.13 -16.92
CA GLN A 102 -3.12 -24.67 -18.06
C GLN A 102 -2.20 -25.42 -19.03
N LEU A 103 -1.00 -24.90 -19.31
CA LEU A 103 0.00 -25.59 -20.14
C LEU A 103 0.43 -26.92 -19.49
N ALA A 104 0.64 -26.94 -18.17
CA ALA A 104 0.95 -28.15 -17.42
C ALA A 104 -0.22 -29.16 -17.47
N ALA A 105 -1.45 -28.70 -17.29
CA ALA A 105 -2.64 -29.55 -17.39
C ALA A 105 -2.81 -30.14 -18.81
N ALA A 106 -2.57 -29.35 -19.85
CA ALA A 106 -2.60 -29.81 -21.25
C ALA A 106 -1.55 -30.90 -21.50
N SER A 107 -0.31 -30.69 -21.02
CA SER A 107 0.76 -31.68 -21.08
C SER A 107 0.38 -32.98 -20.38
N ASN A 108 -0.24 -32.90 -19.19
CA ASN A 108 -0.68 -34.08 -18.44
C ASN A 108 -1.87 -34.81 -19.10
N SER A 109 -2.69 -34.10 -19.88
CA SER A 109 -3.84 -34.67 -20.60
C SER A 109 -3.50 -35.36 -21.91
N GLY A 110 -2.20 -35.43 -22.28
CA GLY A 110 -1.74 -36.06 -23.52
C GLY A 110 -1.78 -35.14 -24.75
N ASN A 111 -2.01 -33.84 -24.56
CA ASN A 111 -1.94 -32.83 -25.63
C ASN A 111 -0.85 -31.80 -25.30
N PRO A 112 0.43 -32.14 -25.50
CA PRO A 112 1.53 -31.31 -25.07
C PRO A 112 1.57 -29.99 -25.83
N PRO A 113 1.80 -28.86 -25.14
CA PRO A 113 1.95 -27.57 -25.79
C PRO A 113 3.19 -27.56 -26.69
N THR A 114 3.11 -26.82 -27.79
CA THR A 114 4.20 -26.70 -28.77
C THR A 114 5.41 -25.97 -28.16
N GLY A 115 6.63 -26.35 -28.53
CA GLY A 115 7.87 -25.69 -28.09
C GLY A 115 7.84 -24.15 -28.18
N PRO A 116 7.40 -23.55 -29.30
CA PRO A 116 7.28 -22.09 -29.42
C PRO A 116 6.34 -21.43 -28.39
N ALA A 117 5.26 -22.12 -28.00
CA ALA A 117 4.34 -21.60 -26.98
C ALA A 117 5.01 -21.57 -25.60
N ILE A 118 5.78 -22.60 -25.27
CA ILE A 118 6.55 -22.67 -24.01
C ILE A 118 7.63 -21.58 -23.98
N GLU A 119 8.38 -21.41 -25.07
CA GLU A 119 9.41 -20.37 -25.19
C GLU A 119 8.81 -18.97 -25.06
N SER A 120 7.67 -18.69 -25.70
CA SER A 120 6.98 -17.41 -25.58
C SER A 120 6.52 -17.11 -24.15
N ALA A 121 6.00 -18.13 -23.44
CA ALA A 121 5.58 -17.99 -22.05
C ALA A 121 6.77 -17.72 -21.12
N LEU A 122 7.90 -18.41 -21.34
CA LEU A 122 9.14 -18.19 -20.59
C LEU A 122 9.74 -16.80 -20.84
N ALA A 123 9.77 -16.35 -22.10
CA ALA A 123 10.26 -15.02 -22.46
C ALA A 123 9.42 -13.92 -21.80
N TYR A 124 8.09 -14.05 -21.86
CA TYR A 124 7.17 -13.12 -21.20
C TYR A 124 7.39 -13.08 -19.69
N LEU A 125 7.51 -14.25 -19.04
CA LEU A 125 7.68 -14.32 -17.58
C LEU A 125 9.03 -13.73 -17.13
N ARG A 126 10.11 -14.00 -17.86
CA ARG A 126 11.42 -13.38 -17.63
C ARG A 126 11.36 -11.86 -17.74
N GLN A 127 10.70 -11.34 -18.78
CA GLN A 127 10.55 -9.90 -18.95
C GLN A 127 9.79 -9.26 -17.78
N ARG A 128 8.73 -9.90 -17.27
CA ARG A 128 7.96 -9.39 -16.13
C ARG A 128 8.72 -9.44 -14.81
N LEU A 129 9.58 -10.45 -14.62
CA LEU A 129 10.46 -10.51 -13.45
C LEU A 129 11.50 -9.40 -13.47
N ILE A 130 12.15 -9.16 -14.62
CA ILE A 130 13.11 -8.06 -14.78
C ILE A 130 12.46 -6.71 -14.43
N GLN A 131 11.26 -6.44 -14.95
CA GLN A 131 10.51 -5.22 -14.63
C GLN A 131 10.16 -5.09 -13.13
N HIS A 132 9.83 -6.20 -12.48
CA HIS A 132 9.57 -6.21 -11.05
C HIS A 132 10.84 -5.86 -10.24
N ASP A 133 11.97 -6.45 -10.62
CA ASP A 133 13.25 -6.21 -9.95
C ASP A 133 13.71 -4.76 -10.14
N GLU A 134 13.57 -4.20 -11.34
CA GLU A 134 13.84 -2.78 -11.63
C GLU A 134 13.02 -1.83 -10.76
N LEU A 135 11.70 -2.07 -10.65
CA LEU A 135 10.81 -1.25 -9.83
C LEU A 135 11.08 -1.41 -8.34
N SER A 136 11.44 -2.62 -7.91
CA SER A 136 11.82 -2.89 -6.51
C SER A 136 13.13 -2.19 -6.14
N ALA A 137 14.10 -2.16 -7.05
CA ALA A 137 15.35 -1.42 -6.86
C ALA A 137 15.12 0.09 -6.80
N GLN A 138 14.30 0.65 -7.70
CA GLN A 138 13.94 2.07 -7.65
C GLN A 138 13.23 2.46 -6.35
N LEU A 139 12.37 1.57 -5.82
CA LEU A 139 11.72 1.78 -4.53
C LEU A 139 12.75 1.77 -3.38
N LEU A 140 13.73 0.86 -3.44
CA LEU A 140 14.79 0.76 -2.43
C LEU A 140 15.66 2.02 -2.43
N ASP A 141 16.13 2.47 -3.59
CA ASP A 141 16.92 3.70 -3.74
C ASP A 141 16.20 4.94 -3.21
N LEU A 142 14.87 4.99 -3.33
CA LEU A 142 14.06 6.10 -2.82
C LEU A 142 13.94 6.07 -1.29
N ILE A 143 13.94 4.88 -0.67
CA ILE A 143 13.73 4.70 0.77
C ILE A 143 15.08 4.75 1.52
N GLU A 144 16.14 4.19 0.94
CA GLU A 144 17.51 4.13 1.48
C GLU A 144 18.52 4.55 0.39
N PRO A 145 18.63 5.86 0.09
CA PRO A 145 19.65 6.35 -0.83
C PRO A 145 21.05 6.22 -0.20
N GLU A 146 21.98 5.54 -0.88
CA GLU A 146 23.41 5.48 -0.49
C GLU A 146 24.09 6.86 -0.46
#